data_AF-A0A355ITY6-F1
#
_entry.id   AF-A0A355ITY6-F1
#
_cell.length_a   1.000
_cell.length_b   1.000
_cell.length_c   1.000
_cell.angle_alpha   90.00
_cell.angle_beta   90.00
_cell.angle_gamma   90.00
#
_symmetry.space_group_name_H-M   'P 1'
#
loop_
_entity.id
_entity.type
_entity.pdbx_description
1 polymer ?
#
loop_
_entity_poly.entity_id
_entity_poly.type
_entity_poly.pdbx_seq_one_letter_code
_entity_poly.pdbx_strand_id
1 'polypeptide(L)'
;MDRRNFLHASGLASASLLLQNQLFASVLSVQVKNPAIKPISGSWFEFTHGFAPEGKYWNLVLPQFTTEQWKAKVKEIRETGMEYLVLMAIANEGKTFYPSKLQPRYDYACPDPLEAILSAADECGMKFFVSNDFWADWREGTKMMTSSEVAALREKGMEEVAEKYAHHKSFYGWYYPNESGLWNTIDETTINYVNRCNKKAKELTPNSINLIAPYGTKSVRADDKYVGQLEKLDIDIIAYQDEIGVKKTKVGTAGKYYEALSKVHARAGRSKLWADMEIFEFEGDVYKSALVPADFERVLKQMEDISPFVENILVYQYLGIMDKPGSIASVGHPNSGKLYNDYLNWYNSQK
;
A
#
# COMPACT_ATOMS: atom_id res chain seq x y z
N MET A 1 -3.60 -14.13 46.51
CA MET A 1 -4.13 -14.20 45.13
C MET A 1 -3.66 -15.48 44.50
N ASP A 2 -4.59 -16.38 44.23
CA ASP A 2 -4.33 -17.76 43.81
C ASP A 2 -3.96 -17.82 42.33
N ARG A 3 -2.73 -18.25 42.02
CA ARG A 3 -2.15 -18.28 40.66
C ARG A 3 -2.90 -19.23 39.71
N ARG A 4 -3.78 -20.10 40.21
CA ARG A 4 -4.54 -21.06 39.39
C ARG A 4 -5.80 -20.49 38.74
N ASN A 5 -6.36 -19.40 39.26
CA ASN A 5 -7.56 -18.78 38.68
C ASN A 5 -7.26 -17.76 37.57
N PHE A 6 -6.01 -17.31 37.45
CA PHE A 6 -5.62 -16.36 36.39
C PHE A 6 -5.55 -17.03 35.01
N LEU A 7 -5.11 -18.30 34.95
CA LEU A 7 -4.95 -19.02 33.68
C LEU A 7 -6.29 -19.42 33.02
N HIS A 8 -7.37 -19.54 33.79
CA HIS A 8 -8.70 -19.82 33.22
C HIS A 8 -9.40 -18.58 32.66
N ALA A 9 -9.13 -17.39 33.20
CA ALA A 9 -9.70 -16.15 32.71
C ALA A 9 -9.04 -15.66 31.40
N SER A 10 -7.74 -15.94 31.22
CA SER A 10 -6.99 -15.52 30.02
C SER A 10 -7.34 -16.32 28.76
N GLY A 11 -7.79 -17.58 28.90
CA GLY A 11 -8.16 -18.44 27.77
C GLY A 11 -9.54 -18.15 27.16
N LEU A 12 -10.47 -17.61 27.96
CA LEU A 12 -11.82 -17.27 27.47
C LEU A 12 -11.84 -15.94 26.71
N ALA A 13 -11.07 -14.95 27.16
CA ALA A 13 -10.98 -13.63 26.49
C ALA A 13 -10.35 -13.72 25.08
N SER A 14 -9.36 -14.60 24.91
CA SER A 14 -8.67 -14.82 23.64
C SER A 14 -9.53 -15.61 22.64
N ALA A 15 -10.33 -16.57 23.11
CA ALA A 15 -11.30 -17.29 22.27
C ALA A 15 -12.44 -16.36 21.78
N SER A 16 -12.94 -15.44 22.61
CA SER A 16 -13.98 -14.48 22.21
C SER A 16 -13.49 -13.43 21.20
N LEU A 17 -12.21 -13.03 21.26
CA LEU A 17 -11.59 -12.14 20.26
C LEU A 17 -11.39 -12.84 18.91
N LEU A 18 -11.04 -14.13 18.91
CA LEU A 18 -10.94 -14.94 17.69
C LEU A 18 -12.31 -15.18 17.03
N LEU A 19 -13.35 -15.38 17.83
CA LEU A 19 -14.72 -15.57 17.34
C LEU A 19 -15.34 -14.27 16.78
N GLN A 20 -15.03 -13.10 17.37
CA GLN A 20 -15.50 -11.81 16.83
C GLN A 20 -14.84 -11.47 15.50
N ASN A 21 -13.55 -11.77 15.31
CA ASN A 21 -12.87 -11.57 14.02
C ASN A 21 -13.40 -12.50 12.91
N GLN A 22 -13.89 -13.70 13.26
CA GLN A 22 -14.52 -14.59 12.27
C GLN A 22 -15.94 -14.16 11.91
N LEU A 23 -16.70 -13.57 12.85
CA LEU A 23 -18.07 -13.14 12.59
C LEU A 23 -18.15 -11.89 11.69
N PHE A 24 -17.21 -10.95 11.79
CA PHE A 24 -17.17 -9.79 10.88
C PHE A 24 -16.71 -10.13 9.45
N ALA A 25 -15.98 -11.24 9.26
CA ALA A 25 -15.61 -11.72 7.92
C ALA A 25 -16.77 -12.40 7.17
N SER A 26 -17.87 -12.72 7.86
CA SER A 26 -18.97 -13.53 7.30
C SER A 26 -20.12 -12.75 6.66
N VAL A 27 -20.07 -11.41 6.68
CA VAL A 27 -21.13 -10.56 6.07
C VAL A 27 -20.55 -9.77 4.91
N LEU A 28 -20.16 -10.51 3.86
CA LEU A 28 -19.99 -10.11 2.45
C LEU A 28 -19.14 -11.17 1.69
N SER A 29 -19.21 -12.45 2.06
CA SER A 29 -18.67 -13.51 1.20
C SER A 29 -19.60 -13.66 0.00
N VAL A 30 -19.50 -12.73 -0.93
CA VAL A 30 -20.11 -12.88 -2.23
C VAL A 30 -19.43 -14.07 -2.90
N GLN A 31 -20.24 -15.04 -3.31
CA GLN A 31 -19.79 -16.30 -3.85
C GLN A 31 -19.18 -16.06 -5.24
N VAL A 32 -17.85 -15.94 -5.29
CA VAL A 32 -17.10 -15.57 -6.50
C VAL A 32 -17.29 -16.62 -7.60
N LYS A 33 -17.81 -16.24 -8.77
CA LYS A 33 -18.04 -17.15 -9.91
C LYS A 33 -16.75 -17.75 -10.50
N ASN A 34 -15.62 -17.06 -10.40
CA ASN A 34 -14.30 -17.59 -10.70
C ASN A 34 -13.37 -17.47 -9.46
N PRO A 35 -13.33 -18.47 -8.56
CA PRO A 35 -12.50 -18.40 -7.36
C PRO A 35 -10.99 -18.39 -7.65
N ALA A 36 -10.57 -18.56 -8.91
CA ALA A 36 -9.15 -18.62 -9.28
C ALA A 36 -8.50 -17.24 -9.46
N ILE A 37 -9.27 -16.19 -9.78
CA ILE A 37 -8.73 -14.82 -9.99
C ILE A 37 -9.17 -13.94 -8.82
N LYS A 38 -8.21 -13.53 -7.99
CA LYS A 38 -8.44 -12.61 -6.88
C LYS A 38 -8.71 -11.20 -7.42
N PRO A 39 -9.70 -10.46 -6.87
CA PRO A 39 -9.93 -9.07 -7.25
C PRO A 39 -8.82 -8.15 -6.73
N ILE A 40 -8.78 -6.91 -7.24
CA ILE A 40 -7.94 -5.87 -6.67
C ILE A 40 -8.51 -5.49 -5.30
N SER A 41 -7.71 -5.71 -4.26
CA SER A 41 -8.07 -5.53 -2.86
C SER A 41 -7.61 -4.18 -2.30
N GLY A 42 -6.78 -3.43 -3.01
CA GLY A 42 -6.34 -2.13 -2.56
C GLY A 42 -5.46 -1.39 -3.57
N SER A 43 -4.98 -0.22 -3.18
CA SER A 43 -4.21 0.66 -4.04
C SER A 43 -3.21 1.50 -3.27
N TRP A 44 -2.10 1.85 -3.91
CA TRP A 44 -1.33 3.03 -3.50
C TRP A 44 -2.16 4.30 -3.64
N PHE A 45 -1.86 5.29 -2.79
CA PHE A 45 -2.56 6.55 -2.68
C PHE A 45 -1.55 7.67 -2.50
N GLU A 46 -1.81 8.82 -3.12
CA GLU A 46 -0.92 9.96 -3.11
C GLU A 46 -1.69 11.27 -2.95
N PHE A 47 -1.03 12.23 -2.31
CA PHE A 47 -1.44 13.63 -2.34
C PHE A 47 -0.82 14.40 -3.51
N THR A 48 0.35 13.96 -3.98
CA THR A 48 1.06 14.43 -5.18
C THR A 48 2.11 13.40 -5.54
N HIS A 49 2.29 13.13 -6.83
CA HIS A 49 3.33 12.23 -7.32
C HIS A 49 4.71 12.87 -7.18
N GLY A 50 5.68 12.13 -6.62
CA GLY A 50 7.04 12.62 -6.36
C GLY A 50 7.85 12.96 -7.62
N PHE A 51 7.51 12.35 -8.75
CA PHE A 51 8.11 12.66 -10.06
C PHE A 51 7.09 13.31 -11.00
N ALA A 52 7.27 14.61 -11.28
CA ALA A 52 6.27 15.42 -12.00
C ALA A 52 5.89 14.90 -13.41
N PRO A 53 6.81 14.37 -14.24
CA PRO A 53 6.43 13.82 -15.54
C PRO A 53 5.43 12.68 -15.43
N GLU A 54 5.59 11.77 -14.46
CA GLU A 54 4.69 10.63 -14.24
C GLU A 54 3.31 11.08 -13.76
N GLY A 55 3.27 12.08 -12.87
CA GLY A 55 2.03 12.66 -12.32
C GLY A 55 1.34 13.74 -13.17
N LYS A 56 1.67 13.86 -14.47
CA LYS A 56 1.19 14.92 -15.38
C LYS A 56 -0.32 15.19 -15.27
N TYR A 57 -1.14 14.14 -15.11
CA TYR A 57 -2.60 14.24 -15.14
C TYR A 57 -3.27 14.48 -13.78
N TRP A 58 -2.54 14.43 -12.66
CA TRP A 58 -3.12 14.62 -11.34
C TRP A 58 -2.40 15.62 -10.46
N ASN A 59 -1.10 15.88 -10.66
CA ASN A 59 -0.32 16.78 -9.80
C ASN A 59 -0.83 18.23 -9.80
N LEU A 60 -1.47 18.70 -10.87
CA LEU A 60 -2.08 20.04 -10.91
C LEU A 60 -3.45 20.11 -10.23
N VAL A 61 -4.12 18.96 -10.09
CA VAL A 61 -5.52 18.86 -9.64
C VAL A 61 -5.57 18.55 -8.14
N LEU A 62 -4.78 17.60 -7.65
CA LEU A 62 -4.84 17.14 -6.26
C LEU A 62 -4.61 18.23 -5.21
N PRO A 63 -3.69 19.21 -5.39
CA PRO A 63 -3.55 20.29 -4.43
C PRO A 63 -4.82 21.15 -4.28
N GLN A 64 -5.69 21.15 -5.29
CA GLN A 64 -6.95 21.90 -5.31
C GLN A 64 -8.13 21.09 -4.78
N PHE A 65 -7.96 19.80 -4.48
CA PHE A 65 -9.03 19.02 -3.88
C PHE A 65 -9.42 19.60 -2.51
N THR A 66 -10.71 19.87 -2.39
CA THR A 66 -11.36 20.20 -1.11
C THR A 66 -11.43 18.98 -0.20
N THR A 67 -11.74 19.20 1.08
CA THR A 67 -12.01 18.11 2.03
C THR A 67 -13.06 17.13 1.49
N GLU A 68 -14.15 17.63 0.91
CA GLU A 68 -15.22 16.77 0.39
C GLU A 68 -14.77 15.96 -0.83
N GLN A 69 -13.88 16.50 -1.67
CA GLN A 69 -13.32 15.75 -2.80
C GLN A 69 -12.37 14.65 -2.33
N TRP A 70 -11.52 14.90 -1.33
CA TRP A 70 -10.69 13.85 -0.73
C TRP A 70 -11.54 12.74 -0.10
N LYS A 71 -12.57 13.10 0.65
CA LYS A 71 -13.52 12.13 1.23
C LYS A 71 -14.25 11.33 0.16
N ALA A 72 -14.72 12.00 -0.90
CA ALA A 72 -15.39 11.36 -2.02
C ALA A 72 -14.46 10.37 -2.75
N LYS A 73 -13.18 10.71 -2.93
CA LYS A 73 -12.21 9.82 -3.58
C LYS A 73 -12.01 8.52 -2.81
N VAL A 74 -11.92 8.57 -1.48
CA VAL A 74 -11.83 7.34 -0.65
C VAL A 74 -13.08 6.47 -0.81
N LYS A 75 -14.27 7.08 -0.71
CA LYS A 75 -15.55 6.36 -0.88
C LYS A 75 -15.69 5.75 -2.27
N GLU A 76 -15.24 6.47 -3.29
CA GLU A 76 -15.22 6.00 -4.68
C GLU A 76 -14.35 4.74 -4.85
N ILE A 77 -13.16 4.73 -4.25
CA ILE A 77 -12.28 3.56 -4.29
C ILE A 77 -12.96 2.36 -3.62
N ARG A 78 -13.62 2.58 -2.47
CA ARG A 78 -14.35 1.52 -1.76
C ARG A 78 -15.41 0.82 -2.63
N GLU A 79 -16.09 1.55 -3.52
CA GLU A 79 -17.11 1.01 -4.42
C GLU A 79 -16.55 -0.06 -5.38
N THR A 80 -15.25 -0.01 -5.67
CA THR A 80 -14.58 -1.00 -6.53
C THR A 80 -14.24 -2.30 -5.80
N GLY A 81 -14.64 -2.45 -4.54
CA GLY A 81 -14.37 -3.63 -3.74
C GLY A 81 -13.03 -3.59 -2.99
N MET A 82 -12.22 -2.57 -3.21
CA MET A 82 -10.97 -2.38 -2.48
C MET A 82 -11.22 -2.14 -0.99
N GLU A 83 -10.34 -2.69 -0.16
CA GLU A 83 -10.33 -2.62 1.29
C GLU A 83 -9.14 -1.82 1.83
N TYR A 84 -8.02 -1.82 1.10
CA TYR A 84 -6.74 -1.28 1.56
C TYR A 84 -6.30 -0.07 0.73
N LEU A 85 -5.78 0.95 1.40
CA LEU A 85 -5.06 2.06 0.79
C LEU A 85 -3.68 2.20 1.42
N VAL A 86 -2.68 2.43 0.59
CA VAL A 86 -1.29 2.64 1.03
C VAL A 86 -0.91 4.07 0.70
N LEU A 87 -0.93 4.95 1.70
CA LEU A 87 -0.49 6.32 1.52
C LEU A 87 1.02 6.32 1.35
N MET A 88 1.50 6.75 0.19
CA MET A 88 2.92 6.67 -0.17
C MET A 88 3.80 7.62 0.63
N ALA A 89 3.30 8.81 0.93
CA ALA A 89 4.08 9.90 1.49
C ALA A 89 3.26 10.75 2.46
N ILE A 90 3.86 11.11 3.59
CA ILE A 90 3.31 12.12 4.52
C ILE A 90 4.05 13.46 4.41
N ALA A 91 5.27 13.42 3.86
CA ALA A 91 6.09 14.56 3.54
C ALA A 91 6.76 14.35 2.17
N ASN A 92 7.21 15.43 1.54
CA ASN A 92 8.09 15.41 0.37
C ASN A 92 8.74 16.79 0.22
N GLU A 93 9.95 16.84 -0.33
CA GLU A 93 10.68 18.11 -0.62
C GLU A 93 10.69 19.11 0.56
N GLY A 94 10.84 18.59 1.79
CA GLY A 94 10.88 19.40 3.01
C GLY A 94 9.54 20.01 3.43
N LYS A 95 8.43 19.51 2.88
CA LYS A 95 7.07 19.92 3.24
C LYS A 95 6.19 18.73 3.58
N THR A 96 5.19 18.95 4.41
CA THR A 96 4.22 17.93 4.83
C THR A 96 2.89 18.06 4.08
N PHE A 97 2.18 16.96 3.92
CA PHE A 97 0.82 16.94 3.37
C PHE A 97 -0.27 17.13 4.43
N TYR A 98 0.13 17.28 5.69
CA TYR A 98 -0.75 17.49 6.85
C TYR A 98 -0.18 18.62 7.72
N PRO A 99 -0.97 19.29 8.60
CA PRO A 99 -0.47 20.33 9.48
C PRO A 99 0.55 19.77 10.51
N SER A 100 1.83 20.06 10.30
CA SER A 100 2.94 19.58 11.13
C SER A 100 3.64 20.75 11.86
N LYS A 101 4.23 20.46 13.03
CA LYS A 101 5.16 21.34 13.74
C LYS A 101 6.61 21.12 13.31
N LEU A 102 6.90 20.06 12.55
CA LEU A 102 8.26 19.64 12.17
C LEU A 102 8.73 20.30 10.87
N GLN A 103 7.83 20.41 9.88
CA GLN A 103 8.10 21.00 8.57
C GLN A 103 6.88 21.78 8.07
N PRO A 104 7.08 22.81 7.23
CA PRO A 104 5.96 23.56 6.65
C PRO A 104 5.05 22.65 5.83
N ARG A 105 3.74 22.92 5.86
CA ARG A 105 2.77 22.19 5.04
C ARG A 105 2.80 22.72 3.60
N TYR A 106 2.47 21.86 2.63
CA TYR A 106 2.09 22.32 1.31
C TYR A 106 0.83 23.22 1.35
N ASP A 107 0.74 24.14 0.38
CA ASP A 107 -0.43 24.99 0.22
C ASP A 107 -1.52 24.25 -0.57
N TYR A 108 -2.28 23.43 0.14
CA TYR A 108 -3.42 22.68 -0.41
C TYR A 108 -4.73 23.33 0.03
N ALA A 109 -5.72 23.29 -0.86
CA ALA A 109 -7.08 23.79 -0.60
C ALA A 109 -7.74 23.06 0.58
N CYS A 110 -7.54 21.75 0.70
CA CYS A 110 -7.87 21.02 1.91
C CYS A 110 -6.84 21.34 3.01
N PRO A 111 -7.28 21.80 4.20
CA PRO A 111 -6.36 22.19 5.29
C PRO A 111 -5.64 20.99 5.91
N ASP A 112 -6.30 19.84 5.98
CA ASP A 112 -5.73 18.58 6.48
C ASP A 112 -6.20 17.39 5.61
N PRO A 113 -5.52 17.14 4.48
CA PRO A 113 -5.82 16.01 3.60
C PRO A 113 -5.74 14.64 4.30
N LEU A 114 -4.82 14.45 5.26
CA LEU A 114 -4.65 13.19 5.97
C LEU A 114 -5.85 12.91 6.90
N GLU A 115 -6.29 13.91 7.65
CA GLU A 115 -7.54 13.84 8.43
C GLU A 115 -8.74 13.52 7.53
N ALA A 116 -8.85 14.20 6.38
CA ALA A 116 -9.97 14.01 5.47
C ALA A 116 -10.10 12.58 4.97
N ILE A 117 -8.99 11.96 4.54
CA ILE A 117 -9.01 10.59 4.01
C ILE A 117 -9.23 9.54 5.10
N LEU A 118 -8.65 9.71 6.30
CA LEU A 118 -8.83 8.77 7.41
C LEU A 118 -10.26 8.84 7.98
N SER A 119 -10.83 10.04 8.11
CA SER A 119 -12.24 10.23 8.46
C SER A 119 -13.17 9.53 7.45
N ALA A 120 -12.96 9.69 6.15
CA ALA A 120 -13.77 8.99 5.15
C ALA A 120 -13.57 7.47 5.17
N ALA A 121 -12.34 7.01 5.42
CA ALA A 121 -12.03 5.60 5.55
C ALA A 121 -12.72 4.97 6.76
N ASP A 122 -12.81 5.69 7.88
CA ASP A 122 -13.58 5.28 9.05
C ASP A 122 -15.07 5.10 8.72
N GLU A 123 -15.65 6.00 7.93
CA GLU A 123 -17.05 5.92 7.53
C GLU A 123 -17.36 4.71 6.63
N CYS A 124 -16.45 4.36 5.73
CA CYS A 124 -16.68 3.30 4.72
C CYS A 124 -15.93 1.99 4.97
N GLY A 125 -15.20 1.90 6.10
CA GLY A 125 -14.51 0.68 6.55
C GLY A 125 -13.23 0.36 5.78
N MET A 126 -12.60 1.36 5.15
CA MET A 126 -11.29 1.17 4.51
C MET A 126 -10.16 1.17 5.53
N LYS A 127 -9.07 0.49 5.17
CA LYS A 127 -7.84 0.37 5.97
C LYS A 127 -6.71 1.11 5.29
N PHE A 128 -6.06 2.02 6.01
CA PHE A 128 -4.91 2.77 5.55
C PHE A 128 -3.61 2.24 6.16
N PHE A 129 -2.64 1.95 5.30
CA PHE A 129 -1.23 1.94 5.66
C PHE A 129 -0.70 3.36 5.46
N VAL A 130 -0.35 4.04 6.55
CA VAL A 130 0.14 5.42 6.51
C VAL A 130 1.66 5.41 6.37
N SER A 131 2.20 6.11 5.37
CA SER A 131 3.65 6.25 5.22
C SER A 131 4.27 6.89 6.46
N ASN A 132 5.44 6.39 6.85
CA ASN A 132 6.22 7.01 7.91
C ASN A 132 7.20 8.08 7.40
N ASP A 133 7.33 8.29 6.08
CA ASP A 133 8.52 8.96 5.54
C ASP A 133 8.29 9.88 4.31
N PHE A 134 9.41 10.10 3.60
CA PHE A 134 9.75 11.15 2.65
C PHE A 134 10.00 12.53 3.28
N TRP A 135 10.60 12.52 4.48
CA TRP A 135 11.03 13.73 5.21
C TRP A 135 12.22 14.47 4.58
N ALA A 136 12.94 13.83 3.66
CA ALA A 136 14.09 14.35 2.93
C ALA A 136 14.04 13.92 1.45
N ASP A 137 15.10 14.16 0.69
CA ASP A 137 15.14 13.89 -0.75
C ASP A 137 15.02 12.37 -1.04
N TRP A 138 13.85 11.96 -1.52
CA TRP A 138 13.53 10.57 -1.84
C TRP A 138 14.44 9.96 -2.91
N ARG A 139 15.10 10.79 -3.73
CA ARG A 139 16.06 10.35 -4.76
C ARG A 139 17.34 9.80 -4.14
N GLU A 140 17.62 10.15 -2.88
CA GLU A 140 18.77 9.65 -2.12
C GLU A 140 18.38 8.43 -1.27
N GLY A 141 17.77 7.40 -1.87
CA GLY A 141 17.19 6.24 -1.16
C GLY A 141 18.11 5.57 -0.13
N THR A 142 19.41 5.40 -0.43
CA THR A 142 20.37 4.89 0.55
C THR A 142 20.48 5.80 1.78
N LYS A 143 20.59 7.12 1.57
CA LYS A 143 20.66 8.08 2.67
C LYS A 143 19.36 8.11 3.46
N MET A 144 18.21 7.99 2.80
CA MET A 144 16.92 7.86 3.47
C MET A 144 16.96 6.67 4.44
N MET A 145 17.47 5.52 4.03
CA MET A 145 17.54 4.32 4.89
C MET A 145 18.62 4.42 5.99
N THR A 146 19.78 5.03 5.73
CA THR A 146 20.96 4.92 6.61
C THR A 146 21.27 6.17 7.44
N SER A 147 20.79 7.35 7.06
CA SER A 147 21.12 8.59 7.76
C SER A 147 20.48 8.64 9.15
N SER A 148 21.29 8.88 10.18
CA SER A 148 20.79 9.08 11.55
C SER A 148 19.94 10.33 11.69
N GLU A 149 20.24 11.38 10.93
CA GLU A 149 19.48 12.64 10.94
C GLU A 149 18.08 12.44 10.33
N VAL A 150 18.02 11.82 9.15
CA VAL A 150 16.73 11.51 8.50
C VAL A 150 15.92 10.55 9.37
N ALA A 151 16.56 9.54 9.96
CA ALA A 151 15.87 8.62 10.85
C ALA A 151 15.31 9.30 12.11
N ALA A 152 16.04 10.24 12.72
CA ALA A 152 15.54 11.00 13.87
C ALA A 152 14.35 11.89 13.50
N LEU A 153 14.36 12.52 12.31
CA LEU A 153 13.23 13.31 11.83
C LEU A 153 12.02 12.42 11.53
N ARG A 154 12.24 11.27 10.87
CA ARG A 154 11.21 10.25 10.62
C ARG A 154 10.55 9.77 11.91
N GLU A 155 11.32 9.43 12.92
CA GLU A 155 10.78 8.94 14.21
C GLU A 155 9.93 10.00 14.92
N LYS A 156 10.35 11.27 14.90
CA LYS A 156 9.52 12.39 15.39
C LYS A 156 8.25 12.57 14.55
N GLY A 157 8.36 12.40 13.24
CA GLY A 157 7.23 12.39 12.32
C GLY A 157 6.22 11.30 12.66
N MET A 158 6.69 10.09 12.91
CA MET A 158 5.85 8.97 13.35
C MET A 158 5.15 9.27 14.68
N GLU A 159 5.85 9.88 15.64
CA GLU A 159 5.25 10.32 16.91
C GLU A 159 4.11 11.32 16.69
N GLU A 160 4.35 12.37 15.90
CA GLU A 160 3.34 13.40 15.61
C GLU A 160 2.14 12.82 14.84
N VAL A 161 2.39 11.98 13.83
CA VAL A 161 1.33 11.33 13.06
C VAL A 161 0.51 10.39 13.93
N ALA A 162 1.16 9.61 14.81
CA ALA A 162 0.45 8.72 15.72
C ALA A 162 -0.40 9.51 16.73
N GLU A 163 0.15 10.56 17.34
CA GLU A 163 -0.57 11.43 18.28
C GLU A 163 -1.82 12.04 17.63
N LYS A 164 -1.68 12.52 16.38
CA LYS A 164 -2.77 13.18 15.68
C LYS A 164 -3.80 12.23 15.11
N TYR A 165 -3.39 11.07 14.57
CA TYR A 165 -4.24 10.30 13.66
C TYR A 165 -4.42 8.82 14.01
N ALA A 166 -3.64 8.24 14.93
CA ALA A 166 -3.78 6.80 15.25
C ALA A 166 -5.08 6.44 16.00
N HIS A 167 -5.87 7.44 16.39
CA HIS A 167 -7.20 7.25 16.95
C HIS A 167 -8.25 6.81 15.90
N HIS A 168 -7.97 7.01 14.61
CA HIS A 168 -8.81 6.50 13.53
C HIS A 168 -8.72 4.98 13.44
N LYS A 169 -9.87 4.31 13.41
CA LYS A 169 -9.93 2.84 13.22
C LYS A 169 -9.42 2.41 11.85
N SER A 170 -9.45 3.31 10.87
CA SER A 170 -8.88 3.12 9.53
C SER A 170 -7.36 3.23 9.51
N PHE A 171 -6.71 3.79 10.54
CA PHE A 171 -5.26 3.71 10.69
C PHE A 171 -4.89 2.24 11.00
N TYR A 172 -4.65 1.47 9.94
CA TYR A 172 -4.44 0.02 10.04
C TYR A 172 -2.99 -0.33 10.36
N GLY A 173 -2.06 0.47 9.86
CA GLY A 173 -0.67 0.44 10.26
C GLY A 173 0.20 1.29 9.35
N TRP A 174 1.47 0.94 9.23
CA TRP A 174 2.47 1.79 8.60
C TRP A 174 2.97 1.22 7.28
N TYR A 175 3.24 2.12 6.34
CA TYR A 175 3.99 1.84 5.12
C TYR A 175 5.41 2.40 5.24
N TYR A 176 6.42 1.60 4.88
CA TYR A 176 7.81 2.07 4.85
C TYR A 176 8.24 2.24 3.38
N PRO A 177 8.24 3.48 2.85
CA PRO A 177 8.27 3.72 1.41
C PRO A 177 9.69 3.73 0.80
N ASN A 178 10.74 3.67 1.62
CA ASN A 178 12.10 3.55 1.08
C ASN A 178 12.34 2.11 0.65
N GLU A 179 12.20 1.88 -0.63
CA GLU A 179 12.33 0.57 -1.24
C GLU A 179 13.77 0.30 -1.67
N SER A 180 14.26 -0.90 -1.37
CA SER A 180 15.42 -1.46 -2.06
C SER A 180 14.99 -2.44 -3.13
N GLY A 181 15.74 -2.47 -4.22
CA GLY A 181 15.57 -3.49 -5.24
C GLY A 181 15.94 -4.87 -4.72
N LEU A 182 15.09 -5.84 -5.00
CA LEU A 182 15.37 -7.26 -4.82
C LEU A 182 16.43 -7.70 -5.83
N TRP A 183 17.71 -7.69 -5.44
CA TRP A 183 18.81 -8.20 -6.27
C TRP A 183 19.17 -9.62 -5.87
N ASN A 184 18.32 -10.58 -6.29
CA ASN A 184 18.25 -11.97 -5.84
C ASN A 184 17.64 -12.14 -4.44
N THR A 185 17.98 -11.26 -3.49
CA THR A 185 17.48 -11.23 -2.12
C THR A 185 17.35 -9.79 -1.63
N ILE A 186 16.59 -9.56 -0.55
CA ILE A 186 16.60 -8.31 0.21
C ILE A 186 17.97 -8.17 0.89
N ASP A 187 18.50 -6.95 0.96
CA ASP A 187 19.79 -6.64 1.56
C ASP A 187 19.69 -6.18 3.03
N GLU A 188 20.84 -6.19 3.71
CA GLU A 188 20.94 -5.88 5.14
C GLU A 188 20.63 -4.40 5.44
N THR A 189 20.86 -3.46 4.51
CA THR A 189 20.50 -2.05 4.72
C THR A 189 18.98 -1.92 4.86
N THR A 190 18.24 -2.60 4.00
CA THR A 190 16.77 -2.63 4.05
C THR A 190 16.25 -3.33 5.29
N ILE A 191 16.82 -4.48 5.65
CA ILE A 191 16.43 -5.18 6.89
C ILE A 191 16.60 -4.28 8.11
N ASN A 192 17.76 -3.61 8.23
CA ASN A 192 18.03 -2.72 9.35
C ASN A 192 17.06 -1.51 9.37
N TYR A 193 16.80 -0.92 8.21
CA TYR A 193 15.84 0.17 8.06
C TYR A 193 14.42 -0.25 8.47
N VAL A 194 13.93 -1.37 7.93
CA VAL A 194 12.59 -1.89 8.19
C VAL A 194 12.43 -2.27 9.66
N ASN A 195 13.37 -3.02 10.23
CA ASN A 195 13.30 -3.45 11.63
C ASN A 195 13.31 -2.26 12.60
N ARG A 196 14.08 -1.20 12.28
CA ARG A 196 14.08 0.04 13.06
C ARG A 196 12.72 0.75 12.99
N CYS A 197 12.15 0.89 11.79
CA CYS A 197 10.85 1.50 11.60
C CYS A 197 9.74 0.68 12.28
N ASN A 198 9.78 -0.64 12.16
CA ASN A 198 8.81 -1.55 12.77
C ASN A 198 8.86 -1.48 14.29
N LYS A 199 10.05 -1.45 14.89
CA LYS A 199 10.19 -1.24 16.34
C LYS A 199 9.48 0.04 16.78
N LYS A 200 9.74 1.18 16.12
CA LYS A 200 9.08 2.45 16.45
C LYS A 200 7.57 2.39 16.24
N ALA A 201 7.12 1.78 15.15
CA ALA A 201 5.70 1.61 14.86
C ALA A 201 4.98 0.80 15.94
N LYS A 202 5.58 -0.30 16.44
CA LYS A 202 5.00 -1.12 17.51
C LYS A 202 5.05 -0.43 18.88
N GLU A 203 6.00 0.47 19.13
CA GLU A 203 6.01 1.32 20.33
C GLU A 203 4.83 2.31 20.33
N LEU A 204 4.54 2.94 19.19
CA LEU A 204 3.49 3.96 19.06
C LEU A 204 2.09 3.35 18.87
N THR A 205 2.02 2.28 18.09
CA THR A 205 0.78 1.64 17.65
C THR A 205 0.96 0.11 17.72
N PRO A 206 0.83 -0.50 18.91
CA PRO A 206 1.19 -1.91 19.13
C PRO A 206 0.43 -2.92 18.26
N ASN A 207 -0.78 -2.56 17.84
CA ASN A 207 -1.65 -3.40 17.02
C ASN A 207 -1.54 -3.12 15.51
N SER A 208 -0.66 -2.20 15.09
CA SER A 208 -0.47 -1.87 13.67
C SER A 208 -0.02 -3.09 12.87
N ILE A 209 -0.49 -3.21 11.63
CA ILE A 209 0.04 -4.14 10.64
C ILE A 209 0.87 -3.36 9.62
N ASN A 210 2.12 -3.75 9.42
CA ASN A 210 3.09 -2.93 8.69
C ASN A 210 3.50 -3.57 7.36
N LEU A 211 3.73 -2.72 6.36
CA LEU A 211 3.91 -3.11 4.96
C LEU A 211 5.14 -2.46 4.33
N ILE A 212 5.81 -3.20 3.46
CA ILE A 212 6.80 -2.70 2.49
C ILE A 212 6.48 -3.21 1.09
N ALA A 213 7.01 -2.56 0.04
CA ALA A 213 6.78 -2.96 -1.34
C ALA A 213 8.06 -2.93 -2.20
N PRO A 214 8.95 -3.92 -2.08
CA PRO A 214 10.19 -3.94 -2.84
C PRO A 214 9.94 -4.17 -4.34
N TYR A 215 10.73 -3.49 -5.18
CA TYR A 215 10.85 -3.74 -6.62
C TYR A 215 11.88 -4.83 -6.93
N GLY A 216 12.07 -5.17 -8.20
CA GLY A 216 13.07 -6.16 -8.64
C GLY A 216 12.61 -7.61 -8.59
N THR A 217 11.30 -7.88 -8.47
CA THR A 217 10.70 -9.22 -8.32
C THR A 217 11.19 -10.23 -9.33
N LYS A 218 11.43 -9.82 -10.57
CA LYS A 218 11.97 -10.68 -11.64
C LYS A 218 13.32 -11.31 -11.31
N SER A 219 14.08 -10.70 -10.41
CA SER A 219 15.42 -11.14 -10.02
C SER A 219 15.41 -12.16 -8.88
N VAL A 220 14.25 -12.53 -8.33
CA VAL A 220 14.12 -13.44 -7.18
C VAL A 220 14.92 -14.73 -7.36
N ARG A 221 15.55 -15.18 -6.27
CA ARG A 221 16.13 -16.52 -6.13
C ARG A 221 15.47 -17.24 -4.97
N ALA A 222 14.84 -18.38 -5.27
CA ALA A 222 14.23 -19.22 -4.25
C ALA A 222 15.28 -20.14 -3.59
N ASP A 223 16.19 -19.54 -2.83
CA ASP A 223 17.29 -20.23 -2.15
C ASP A 223 17.30 -19.98 -0.63
N ASP A 224 18.17 -20.69 0.08
CA ASP A 224 18.30 -20.60 1.53
C ASP A 224 18.80 -19.23 1.99
N LYS A 225 19.54 -18.52 1.13
CA LYS A 225 20.01 -17.17 1.44
C LYS A 225 18.82 -16.24 1.55
N TYR A 226 17.88 -16.29 0.60
CA TYR A 226 16.72 -15.40 0.67
C TYR A 226 15.79 -15.77 1.82
N VAL A 227 15.57 -17.06 2.09
CA VAL A 227 14.82 -17.51 3.28
C VAL A 227 15.44 -16.92 4.56
N GLY A 228 16.76 -17.00 4.73
CA GLY A 228 17.43 -16.44 5.90
C GLY A 228 17.36 -14.91 6.00
N GLN A 229 17.23 -14.19 4.88
CA GLN A 229 17.01 -12.73 4.89
C GLN A 229 15.57 -12.40 5.29
N LEU A 230 14.59 -13.16 4.82
CA LEU A 230 13.18 -13.01 5.22
C LEU A 230 12.96 -13.31 6.71
N GLU A 231 13.65 -14.31 7.27
CA GLU A 231 13.58 -14.62 8.71
C GLU A 231 14.06 -13.47 9.61
N LYS A 232 15.04 -12.68 9.14
CA LYS A 232 15.55 -11.51 9.85
C LYS A 232 14.66 -10.27 9.71
N LEU A 233 13.82 -10.22 8.69
CA LEU A 233 13.00 -9.06 8.37
C LEU A 233 11.75 -9.03 9.26
N ASP A 234 11.65 -8.01 10.09
CA ASP A 234 10.55 -7.78 11.03
C ASP A 234 9.46 -6.93 10.38
N ILE A 235 8.64 -7.59 9.56
CA ILE A 235 7.52 -6.96 8.86
C ILE A 235 6.33 -7.94 8.76
N ASP A 236 5.11 -7.40 8.74
CA ASP A 236 3.90 -8.22 8.65
C ASP A 236 3.59 -8.61 7.19
N ILE A 237 3.77 -7.69 6.24
CA ILE A 237 3.41 -7.85 4.83
C ILE A 237 4.53 -7.35 3.92
N ILE A 238 4.79 -8.10 2.84
CA ILE A 238 5.61 -7.65 1.71
C ILE A 238 4.76 -7.69 0.43
N ALA A 239 4.53 -6.54 -0.18
CA ALA A 239 3.78 -6.38 -1.42
C ALA A 239 4.73 -6.15 -2.61
N TYR A 240 5.17 -7.24 -3.25
CA TYR A 240 6.18 -7.16 -4.30
C TYR A 240 5.65 -6.53 -5.58
N GLN A 241 6.41 -5.63 -6.21
CA GLN A 241 6.06 -5.01 -7.49
C GLN A 241 6.20 -6.00 -8.65
N ASP A 242 5.21 -6.08 -9.53
CA ASP A 242 5.28 -6.96 -10.70
C ASP A 242 6.21 -6.45 -11.81
N GLU A 243 6.49 -5.14 -11.82
CA GLU A 243 7.32 -4.40 -12.76
C GLU A 243 6.89 -4.53 -14.24
N ILE A 244 5.58 -4.72 -14.48
CA ILE A 244 5.02 -4.83 -15.84
C ILE A 244 4.80 -3.45 -16.48
N GLY A 245 4.28 -2.48 -15.75
CA GLY A 245 4.07 -1.10 -16.22
C GLY A 245 5.38 -0.41 -16.59
N VAL A 246 6.46 -0.70 -15.85
CA VAL A 246 7.85 -0.25 -16.15
C VAL A 246 8.58 -1.12 -17.17
N LYS A 247 7.91 -2.09 -17.79
CA LYS A 247 8.40 -2.93 -18.90
C LYS A 247 9.62 -3.81 -18.55
N LYS A 248 9.86 -4.12 -17.28
CA LYS A 248 10.93 -5.06 -16.87
C LYS A 248 10.43 -6.51 -16.84
N THR A 249 9.16 -6.71 -16.55
CA THR A 249 8.46 -8.00 -16.60
C THR A 249 7.51 -8.04 -17.79
N LYS A 250 7.42 -9.21 -18.44
CA LYS A 250 6.47 -9.44 -19.54
C LYS A 250 5.13 -9.92 -18.97
N VAL A 251 4.04 -9.36 -19.45
CA VAL A 251 2.66 -9.86 -19.19
C VAL A 251 2.57 -11.36 -19.52
N GLY A 252 1.88 -12.14 -18.69
CA GLY A 252 1.80 -13.60 -18.84
C GLY A 252 2.99 -14.36 -18.24
N THR A 253 3.94 -13.67 -17.60
CA THR A 253 5.15 -14.31 -17.02
C THR A 253 5.40 -13.99 -15.55
N ALA A 254 4.58 -13.13 -14.93
CA ALA A 254 4.79 -12.73 -13.54
C ALA A 254 4.63 -13.91 -12.57
N GLY A 255 3.70 -14.84 -12.86
CA GLY A 255 3.36 -15.97 -12.00
C GLY A 255 4.57 -16.81 -11.57
N LYS A 256 5.55 -17.05 -12.43
CA LYS A 256 6.75 -17.83 -12.05
C LYS A 256 7.62 -17.15 -10.99
N TYR A 257 7.63 -15.81 -10.94
CA TYR A 257 8.37 -15.06 -9.92
C TYR A 257 7.60 -15.05 -8.59
N TYR A 258 6.28 -14.86 -8.64
CA TYR A 258 5.44 -14.96 -7.44
C TYR A 258 5.37 -16.39 -6.88
N GLU A 259 5.46 -17.42 -7.72
CA GLU A 259 5.63 -18.80 -7.28
C GLU A 259 6.94 -18.98 -6.49
N ALA A 260 8.05 -18.43 -7.00
CA ALA A 260 9.34 -18.47 -6.32
C ALA A 260 9.30 -17.71 -4.98
N LEU A 261 8.65 -16.54 -4.95
CA LEU A 261 8.40 -15.79 -3.71
C LEU A 261 7.55 -16.60 -2.72
N SER A 262 6.47 -17.21 -3.18
CA SER A 262 5.58 -18.03 -2.35
C SER A 262 6.35 -19.16 -1.65
N LYS A 263 7.27 -19.82 -2.38
CA LYS A 263 8.14 -20.87 -1.82
C LYS A 263 9.06 -20.36 -0.71
N VAL A 264 9.71 -19.21 -0.88
CA VAL A 264 10.60 -18.67 0.18
C VAL A 264 9.82 -18.11 1.37
N HIS A 265 8.67 -17.48 1.14
CA HIS A 265 7.79 -17.02 2.22
C HIS A 265 7.24 -18.18 3.04
N ALA A 266 6.78 -19.25 2.39
CA ALA A 266 6.28 -20.45 3.07
C ALA A 266 7.37 -21.10 3.94
N ARG A 267 8.63 -21.07 3.49
CA ARG A 267 9.77 -21.59 4.25
C ARG A 267 10.15 -20.69 5.43
N ALA A 268 10.22 -19.39 5.22
CA ALA A 268 10.59 -18.43 6.28
C ALA A 268 9.48 -18.27 7.34
N GLY A 269 8.20 -18.40 6.94
CA GLY A 269 7.05 -18.29 7.84
C GLY A 269 6.89 -16.94 8.52
N ARG A 270 7.51 -15.88 7.97
CA ARG A 270 7.69 -14.59 8.67
C ARG A 270 6.66 -13.51 8.32
N SER A 271 6.35 -13.37 7.04
CA SER A 271 5.50 -12.29 6.51
C SER A 271 4.56 -12.81 5.42
N LYS A 272 3.43 -12.11 5.27
CA LYS A 272 2.45 -12.37 4.20
C LYS A 272 2.99 -11.88 2.86
N LEU A 273 2.69 -12.64 1.81
CA LEU A 273 3.05 -12.31 0.44
C LEU A 273 1.86 -11.67 -0.28
N TRP A 274 1.97 -10.37 -0.58
CA TRP A 274 1.01 -9.59 -1.37
C TRP A 274 1.66 -9.14 -2.69
N ALA A 275 0.87 -8.60 -3.60
CA ALA A 275 1.36 -7.98 -4.83
C ALA A 275 1.10 -6.48 -4.85
N ASP A 276 2.07 -5.74 -5.36
CA ASP A 276 1.89 -4.41 -5.94
C ASP A 276 1.87 -4.58 -7.47
N MET A 277 0.70 -4.48 -8.08
CA MET A 277 0.51 -4.73 -9.50
C MET A 277 0.42 -3.40 -10.25
N GLU A 278 1.36 -3.14 -11.15
CA GLU A 278 1.38 -1.90 -11.93
C GLU A 278 0.27 -1.96 -13.01
N ILE A 279 -0.75 -1.10 -12.87
CA ILE A 279 -1.89 -1.02 -13.80
C ILE A 279 -1.79 0.14 -14.79
N PHE A 280 -0.60 0.72 -14.91
CA PHE A 280 -0.30 1.81 -15.82
C PHE A 280 0.61 1.40 -17.00
N GLU A 281 0.77 2.31 -17.95
CA GLU A 281 1.80 2.37 -18.98
C GLU A 281 2.41 3.76 -19.00
N PHE A 282 3.51 3.92 -19.75
CA PHE A 282 4.08 5.22 -20.04
C PHE A 282 3.52 5.76 -21.36
N GLU A 283 3.03 7.01 -21.34
CA GLU A 283 2.58 7.75 -22.54
C GLU A 283 3.68 7.81 -23.62
N GLY A 284 4.94 7.83 -23.20
CA GLY A 284 6.12 7.78 -24.05
C GLY A 284 7.25 6.96 -23.42
N ASP A 285 8.41 7.60 -23.25
CA ASP A 285 9.60 6.94 -22.70
C ASP A 285 9.41 6.56 -21.22
N VAL A 286 9.76 5.31 -20.89
CA VAL A 286 9.74 4.79 -19.51
C VAL A 286 10.59 5.69 -18.61
N TYR A 287 10.04 6.05 -17.44
CA TYR A 287 10.62 6.97 -16.45
C TYR A 287 10.81 8.42 -16.93
N LYS A 288 10.20 8.81 -18.04
CA LYS A 288 10.33 10.17 -18.61
C LYS A 288 9.01 10.77 -19.11
N SER A 289 7.91 10.04 -18.99
CA SER A 289 6.59 10.49 -19.45
C SER A 289 5.51 10.20 -18.41
N ALA A 290 4.30 10.69 -18.68
CA ALA A 290 3.14 10.44 -17.85
C ALA A 290 2.81 8.96 -17.74
N LEU A 291 2.32 8.57 -16.56
CA LEU A 291 1.64 7.29 -16.42
C LEU A 291 0.22 7.44 -16.96
N VAL A 292 -0.20 6.45 -17.73
CA VAL A 292 -1.53 6.35 -18.33
C VAL A 292 -2.14 4.99 -18.02
N PRO A 293 -3.47 4.85 -17.99
CA PRO A 293 -4.12 3.58 -17.71
C PRO A 293 -3.76 2.52 -18.75
N ALA A 294 -3.48 1.33 -18.26
CA ALA A 294 -3.37 0.14 -19.11
C ALA A 294 -4.72 -0.34 -19.61
N ASP A 295 -4.69 -1.16 -20.67
CA ASP A 295 -5.87 -1.91 -21.07
C ASP A 295 -6.26 -2.96 -20.03
N PHE A 296 -7.57 -3.09 -19.77
CA PHE A 296 -8.07 -4.02 -18.77
C PHE A 296 -7.74 -5.49 -19.08
N GLU A 297 -7.65 -5.90 -20.35
CA GLU A 297 -7.22 -7.24 -20.72
C GLU A 297 -5.82 -7.58 -20.20
N ARG A 298 -4.91 -6.58 -20.22
CA ARG A 298 -3.57 -6.71 -19.65
C ARG A 298 -3.64 -6.86 -18.14
N VAL A 299 -4.41 -6.00 -17.48
CA VAL A 299 -4.60 -6.03 -16.01
C VAL A 299 -5.21 -7.36 -15.56
N LEU A 300 -6.22 -7.86 -16.26
CA LEU A 300 -6.83 -9.15 -15.97
C LEU A 300 -5.81 -10.30 -16.10
N LYS A 301 -4.96 -10.27 -17.15
CA LYS A 301 -3.89 -11.27 -17.31
C LYS A 301 -2.87 -11.21 -16.18
N GLN A 302 -2.53 -10.02 -15.68
CA GLN A 302 -1.67 -9.85 -14.50
C GLN A 302 -2.33 -10.47 -13.26
N MET A 303 -3.62 -10.18 -13.01
CA MET A 303 -4.38 -10.75 -11.91
C MET A 303 -4.40 -12.28 -11.96
N GLU A 304 -4.68 -12.87 -13.12
CA GLU A 304 -4.64 -14.32 -13.35
C GLU A 304 -3.28 -14.93 -12.96
N ASP A 305 -2.18 -14.32 -13.40
CA ASP A 305 -0.83 -14.84 -13.20
C ASP A 305 -0.42 -14.87 -11.72
N ILE A 306 -0.79 -13.84 -10.95
CA ILE A 306 -0.32 -13.66 -9.57
C ILE A 306 -1.28 -14.22 -8.52
N SER A 307 -2.56 -14.32 -8.85
CA SER A 307 -3.62 -14.78 -7.92
C SER A 307 -3.32 -16.08 -7.19
N PRO A 308 -2.71 -17.12 -7.80
CA PRO A 308 -2.44 -18.37 -7.09
C PRO A 308 -1.44 -18.25 -5.93
N PHE A 309 -0.61 -17.22 -5.91
CA PHE A 309 0.57 -17.15 -5.05
C PHE A 309 0.49 -16.12 -3.93
N VAL A 310 -0.36 -15.12 -4.08
CA VAL A 310 -0.49 -13.99 -3.14
C VAL A 310 -1.77 -14.07 -2.33
N GLU A 311 -1.77 -13.51 -1.12
CA GLU A 311 -2.99 -13.35 -0.33
C GLU A 311 -3.88 -12.24 -0.91
N ASN A 312 -3.27 -11.09 -1.23
CA ASN A 312 -3.95 -9.89 -1.73
C ASN A 312 -3.20 -9.27 -2.91
N ILE A 313 -3.96 -8.67 -3.82
CA ILE A 313 -3.45 -7.86 -4.94
C ILE A 313 -3.78 -6.40 -4.63
N LEU A 314 -2.76 -5.57 -4.44
CA LEU A 314 -2.86 -4.12 -4.47
C LEU A 314 -2.36 -3.64 -5.84
N VAL A 315 -2.64 -2.38 -6.17
CA VAL A 315 -2.19 -1.77 -7.42
C VAL A 315 -1.45 -0.46 -7.21
N TYR A 316 -0.43 -0.23 -8.02
CA TYR A 316 0.08 1.09 -8.33
C TYR A 316 -0.53 1.54 -9.66
N GLN A 317 -1.44 2.52 -9.67
CA GLN A 317 -2.25 2.96 -8.54
C GLN A 317 -3.67 3.24 -9.05
N TYR A 318 -4.63 3.46 -8.16
CA TYR A 318 -5.97 3.89 -8.52
C TYR A 318 -5.94 5.35 -8.94
N LEU A 319 -5.41 6.23 -8.10
CA LEU A 319 -5.49 7.67 -8.32
C LEU A 319 -4.78 8.03 -9.63
N GLY A 320 -5.46 8.74 -10.53
CA GLY A 320 -4.91 9.18 -11.82
C GLY A 320 -5.02 8.15 -12.95
N ILE A 321 -5.18 6.87 -12.61
CA ILE A 321 -5.21 5.72 -13.53
C ILE A 321 -6.60 5.07 -13.61
N MET A 322 -7.36 5.10 -12.52
CA MET A 322 -8.78 4.76 -12.43
C MET A 322 -9.50 5.98 -11.85
N ASP A 323 -10.65 6.33 -12.42
CA ASP A 323 -11.46 7.45 -11.93
C ASP A 323 -12.92 7.17 -12.22
N LYS A 324 -13.81 7.32 -11.22
CA LYS A 324 -15.24 7.11 -11.45
C LYS A 324 -15.80 8.23 -12.32
N PRO A 325 -16.42 7.91 -13.48
CA PRO A 325 -17.05 8.92 -14.32
C PRO A 325 -18.11 9.72 -13.55
N GLY A 326 -18.06 11.05 -13.66
CA GLY A 326 -18.99 11.96 -12.99
C GLY A 326 -18.73 12.19 -11.50
N SER A 327 -17.60 11.71 -10.97
CA SER A 327 -17.18 12.00 -9.60
C SER A 327 -16.93 13.50 -9.39
N ILE A 328 -17.29 14.02 -8.22
CA ILE A 328 -16.93 15.38 -7.80
C ILE A 328 -15.41 15.53 -7.60
N ALA A 329 -14.70 14.41 -7.43
CA ALA A 329 -13.27 14.32 -7.24
C ALA A 329 -12.60 13.73 -8.48
N SER A 330 -12.98 14.19 -9.68
CA SER A 330 -12.41 13.67 -10.92
C SER A 330 -10.96 14.09 -11.10
N VAL A 331 -10.10 13.13 -11.43
CA VAL A 331 -8.66 13.34 -11.63
C VAL A 331 -8.06 12.22 -12.48
N GLY A 332 -7.05 12.55 -13.29
CA GLY A 332 -6.29 11.56 -14.05
C GLY A 332 -6.43 11.66 -15.57
N HIS A 333 -5.86 10.66 -16.24
CA HIS A 333 -5.88 10.57 -17.70
C HIS A 333 -7.31 10.37 -18.22
N PRO A 334 -7.72 10.91 -19.40
CA PRO A 334 -9.08 10.73 -19.93
C PRO A 334 -9.58 9.28 -20.04
N ASN A 335 -8.67 8.32 -20.20
CA ASN A 335 -8.99 6.89 -20.26
C ASN A 335 -9.18 6.23 -18.87
N SER A 336 -8.96 6.94 -17.75
CA SER A 336 -9.07 6.36 -16.41
C SER A 336 -10.49 5.87 -16.09
N GLY A 337 -11.50 6.57 -16.61
CA GLY A 337 -12.89 6.15 -16.54
C GLY A 337 -13.19 4.85 -17.29
N LYS A 338 -12.46 4.56 -18.36
CA LYS A 338 -12.59 3.28 -19.08
C LYS A 338 -12.08 2.14 -18.22
N LEU A 339 -10.86 2.25 -17.68
CA LEU A 339 -10.28 1.20 -16.83
C LEU A 339 -11.11 0.98 -15.56
N TYR A 340 -11.63 2.05 -14.95
CA TYR A 340 -12.57 1.97 -13.83
C TYR A 340 -13.81 1.12 -14.19
N ASN A 341 -14.49 1.45 -15.28
CA ASN A 341 -15.71 0.76 -15.69
C ASN A 341 -15.44 -0.70 -16.07
N ASP A 342 -14.37 -0.96 -16.82
CA ASP A 342 -14.01 -2.31 -17.26
C ASP A 342 -13.73 -3.22 -16.05
N TYR A 343 -12.94 -2.74 -15.07
CA TYR A 343 -12.69 -3.47 -13.83
C TYR A 343 -13.97 -3.66 -13.01
N LEU A 344 -14.78 -2.61 -12.82
CA LEU A 344 -16.00 -2.70 -12.02
C LEU A 344 -17.03 -3.66 -12.63
N ASN A 345 -17.15 -3.67 -13.96
CA ASN A 345 -17.99 -4.62 -14.69
C ASN A 345 -17.52 -6.06 -14.46
N TRP A 346 -16.21 -6.31 -14.59
CA TRP A 346 -15.64 -7.61 -14.28
C TRP A 346 -15.89 -7.98 -12.82
N TYR A 347 -15.60 -7.11 -11.87
CA TYR A 347 -15.74 -7.35 -10.44
C TYR A 347 -17.19 -7.69 -10.06
N ASN A 348 -18.16 -6.94 -10.60
CA ASN A 348 -19.58 -7.22 -10.36
C ASN A 348 -20.06 -8.50 -11.07
N SER A 349 -19.44 -8.89 -12.19
CA SER A 349 -19.76 -10.18 -12.84
C SER A 349 -19.26 -11.38 -12.04
N GLN A 350 -18.24 -11.19 -11.19
CA GLN A 350 -17.75 -12.22 -10.27
C GLN A 350 -18.69 -12.43 -9.08
N LYS A 351 -19.59 -11.49 -8.81
CA LYS A 351 -20.63 -11.60 -7.79
C LYS A 351 -21.81 -12.45 -8.27
#